data_AF-A0A4U0X9D8-F1
#
_entry.id   AF-A0A4U0X9D8-F1
#
_cell.length_a   1.000
_cell.length_b   1.000
_cell.length_c   1.000
_cell.angle_alpha   90.00
_cell.angle_beta   90.00
_cell.angle_gamma   90.00
#
_symmetry.space_group_name_H-M   'P 1'
#
loop_
_entity.id
_entity.type
_entity.pdbx_description
1 polymer ?
#
loop_
_entity_poly.entity_id
_entity_poly.type
_entity_poly.pdbx_seq_one_letter_code
_entity_poly.pdbx_strand_id
1 'polypeptide(L)'
;MPSATATPAERVAISQTIITAPPIAPELHWLVERMVSRAIYAPTARPEFCIVNEYLRPHGISAHVENFRFGEPVCSLTLGSGDLMRFHELAAPHDGSVRSGAAAKAPRTGKRADIWLPSGSLCVLRGKARYQWQHEIVRGRRGRVGDEWRRVSLTFRVEKEKTTATADTRAKE
;
A
#
# COMPACT_ATOMS: atom_id res chain seq x y z
N MET A 1 -8.71 -8.23 14.22
CA MET A 1 -7.34 -8.44 14.73
C MET A 1 -7.45 -9.07 16.11
N PRO A 2 -6.69 -10.12 16.43
CA PRO A 2 -6.74 -10.71 17.77
C PRO A 2 -6.29 -9.68 18.82
N SER A 3 -6.93 -9.70 19.99
CA SER A 3 -6.48 -8.95 21.17
C SER A 3 -5.01 -9.27 21.49
N ALA A 4 -4.31 -8.35 22.16
CA ALA A 4 -2.99 -8.63 22.75
C ALA A 4 -3.05 -9.84 23.72
N THR A 5 -4.19 -10.04 24.37
CA THR A 5 -4.44 -11.15 25.31
C THR A 5 -4.97 -12.43 24.66
N ALA A 6 -5.20 -12.45 23.34
CA ALA A 6 -5.75 -13.61 22.66
C ALA A 6 -4.80 -14.82 22.74
N THR A 7 -5.35 -15.98 23.09
CA THR A 7 -4.68 -17.28 23.10
C THR A 7 -4.25 -17.68 21.68
N PRO A 8 -3.28 -18.61 21.54
CA PRO A 8 -2.89 -19.13 20.24
C PRO A 8 -4.07 -19.70 19.42
N ALA A 9 -5.00 -20.41 20.06
CA ALA A 9 -6.17 -20.98 19.40
C ALA A 9 -7.13 -19.89 18.90
N GLU A 10 -7.39 -18.86 19.69
CA GLU A 10 -8.22 -17.72 19.27
C GLU A 10 -7.57 -16.95 18.12
N ARG A 11 -6.24 -16.81 18.12
CA ARG A 11 -5.50 -16.18 17.00
C ARG A 11 -5.65 -16.98 15.70
N VAL A 12 -5.67 -18.31 15.77
CA VAL A 12 -5.92 -19.18 14.62
C VAL A 12 -7.36 -19.05 14.15
N ALA A 13 -8.34 -19.11 15.05
CA ALA A 13 -9.74 -18.97 14.69
C ALA A 13 -10.02 -17.60 14.03
N ILE A 14 -9.49 -16.50 14.60
CA ILE A 14 -9.63 -15.15 14.05
C ILE A 14 -8.92 -15.00 12.70
N SER A 15 -7.77 -15.66 12.50
CA SER A 15 -7.04 -15.58 11.22
C SER A 15 -7.72 -16.38 10.10
N GLN A 16 -8.56 -17.36 10.45
CA GLN A 16 -9.36 -18.16 9.53
C GLN A 16 -10.67 -17.49 9.13
N THR A 17 -11.18 -16.55 9.93
CA THR A 17 -12.39 -15.78 9.59
C THR A 17 -12.10 -14.80 8.46
N ILE A 18 -12.56 -15.12 7.25
CA ILE A 18 -12.52 -14.21 6.11
C ILE A 18 -13.73 -13.29 6.19
N ILE A 19 -13.49 -12.00 6.42
CA ILE A 19 -14.53 -10.96 6.33
C ILE A 19 -14.45 -10.34 4.95
N THR A 20 -15.55 -10.42 4.20
CA THR A 20 -15.69 -9.74 2.92
C THR A 20 -15.84 -8.24 3.16
N ALA A 21 -14.91 -7.45 2.62
CA ALA A 21 -15.01 -6.00 2.67
C ALA A 21 -16.16 -5.51 1.76
N PRO A 22 -16.84 -4.41 2.12
CA PRO A 22 -17.79 -3.77 1.22
C PRO A 22 -17.12 -3.31 -0.08
N PRO A 23 -17.88 -3.05 -1.15
CA PRO A 23 -17.34 -2.41 -2.35
C PRO A 23 -16.71 -1.06 -2.00
N ILE A 24 -15.85 -0.55 -2.90
CA ILE A 24 -15.33 0.82 -2.79
C ILE A 24 -16.53 1.77 -2.71
N ALA A 25 -16.48 2.68 -1.73
CA ALA A 25 -17.55 3.63 -1.49
C ALA A 25 -17.81 4.49 -2.76
N PRO A 26 -19.07 4.71 -3.18
CA PRO A 26 -19.39 5.48 -4.38
C PRO A 26 -18.77 6.89 -4.41
N GLU A 27 -18.57 7.49 -3.25
CA GLU A 27 -17.94 8.80 -3.06
C GLU A 27 -16.47 8.83 -3.51
N LEU A 28 -15.85 7.65 -3.68
CA LEU A 28 -14.49 7.51 -4.20
C LEU A 28 -14.44 7.15 -5.69
N HIS A 29 -15.58 6.87 -6.34
CA HIS A 29 -15.61 6.46 -7.75
C HIS A 29 -15.03 7.53 -8.68
N TRP A 30 -15.30 8.82 -8.43
CA TRP A 30 -14.73 9.91 -9.23
C TRP A 30 -13.19 9.89 -9.23
N LEU A 31 -12.57 9.46 -8.12
CA LEU A 31 -11.13 9.38 -8.02
C LEU A 31 -10.61 8.20 -8.84
N VAL A 32 -11.33 7.07 -8.84
CA VAL A 32 -11.02 5.92 -9.72
C VAL A 32 -11.14 6.33 -11.19
N GLU A 33 -12.21 7.01 -11.57
CA GLU A 33 -12.37 7.52 -12.95
C GLU A 33 -11.23 8.46 -13.33
N ARG A 34 -10.84 9.37 -12.44
CA ARG A 34 -9.71 10.27 -12.68
C ARG A 34 -8.39 9.51 -12.85
N MET A 35 -8.16 8.42 -12.11
CA MET A 35 -6.96 7.60 -12.30
C MET A 35 -6.96 6.91 -13.66
N VAL A 36 -8.12 6.43 -14.12
CA VAL A 36 -8.26 5.79 -15.44
C VAL A 36 -8.11 6.82 -16.56
N SER A 37 -8.76 7.98 -16.45
CA SER A 37 -8.68 9.05 -17.45
C SER A 37 -7.27 9.63 -17.60
N ARG A 38 -6.44 9.52 -16.55
CA ARG A 38 -5.03 9.90 -16.55
C ARG A 38 -4.09 8.75 -16.93
N ALA A 39 -4.63 7.62 -17.40
CA ALA A 39 -3.90 6.41 -17.76
C ALA A 39 -3.01 5.84 -16.63
N ILE A 40 -3.35 6.11 -15.37
CA ILE A 40 -2.69 5.47 -14.22
C ILE A 40 -3.16 4.02 -14.12
N TYR A 41 -4.46 3.77 -14.24
CA TYR A 41 -4.99 2.42 -14.42
C TYR A 41 -5.54 2.26 -15.84
N ALA A 42 -5.45 1.06 -16.38
CA ALA A 42 -6.12 0.73 -17.63
C ALA A 42 -7.64 0.63 -17.39
N PRO A 43 -8.50 0.96 -18.37
CA PRO A 43 -9.94 0.76 -18.25
C PRO A 43 -10.35 -0.69 -17.94
N THR A 44 -9.55 -1.66 -18.38
CA THR A 44 -9.73 -3.10 -18.15
C THR A 44 -9.15 -3.59 -16.81
N ALA A 45 -8.32 -2.78 -16.15
CA ALA A 45 -7.61 -3.13 -14.92
C ALA A 45 -7.72 -2.00 -13.89
N ARG A 46 -8.96 -1.65 -13.56
CA ARG A 46 -9.30 -0.61 -12.58
C ARG A 46 -9.05 -1.11 -11.16
N PRO A 47 -8.72 -0.24 -10.19
CA PRO A 47 -8.55 -0.66 -8.81
C PRO A 47 -9.91 -1.05 -8.22
N GLU A 48 -9.96 -2.24 -7.63
CA GLU A 48 -11.16 -2.81 -6.99
C GLU A 48 -11.03 -2.85 -5.47
N PHE A 49 -9.82 -2.58 -4.96
CA PHE A 49 -9.52 -2.59 -3.54
C PHE A 49 -9.05 -1.21 -3.12
N CYS A 50 -9.66 -0.66 -2.08
CA CYS A 50 -9.20 0.53 -1.39
C CYS A 50 -9.04 0.21 0.10
N ILE A 51 -7.86 0.46 0.67
CA ILE A 51 -7.68 0.47 2.12
C ILE A 51 -7.54 1.90 2.62
N VAL A 52 -8.22 2.21 3.71
CA VAL A 52 -8.09 3.46 4.44
C VAL A 52 -7.19 3.22 5.64
N ASN A 53 -6.10 3.97 5.75
CA ASN A 53 -5.22 3.94 6.91
C ASN A 53 -5.23 5.32 7.57
N GLU A 54 -5.46 5.37 8.88
CA GLU A 54 -5.37 6.58 9.70
C GLU A 54 -4.16 6.50 10.63
N TYR A 55 -3.38 7.57 10.64
CA TYR A 55 -2.18 7.70 11.45
C TYR A 55 -2.31 8.93 12.34
N LEU A 56 -2.26 8.69 13.65
CA LEU A 56 -2.06 9.69 14.70
C LEU A 56 -0.63 9.54 15.24
N ARG A 57 -0.17 10.42 16.12
CA ARG A 57 1.09 10.13 16.84
C ARG A 57 0.88 9.01 17.87
N PRO A 58 1.83 8.07 18.02
CA PRO A 58 3.09 7.91 17.28
C PRO A 58 2.98 6.93 16.10
N HIS A 59 1.78 6.61 15.61
CA HIS A 59 1.52 5.56 14.63
C HIS A 59 2.43 5.62 13.41
N GLY A 60 2.65 4.44 12.83
CA GLY A 60 3.39 4.24 11.62
C GLY A 60 3.02 2.87 11.06
N ILE A 61 3.55 2.54 9.89
CA ILE A 61 3.46 1.20 9.33
C ILE A 61 4.87 0.73 9.03
N SER A 62 5.22 -0.44 9.52
CA SER A 62 6.56 -1.02 9.33
C SER A 62 6.85 -1.28 7.86
N ALA A 63 8.13 -1.23 7.50
CA ALA A 63 8.61 -1.47 6.15
C ALA A 63 8.13 -2.82 5.58
N HIS A 64 7.46 -2.74 4.44
CA HIS A 64 6.97 -3.90 3.70
C HIS A 64 6.88 -3.61 2.21
N VAL A 65 6.90 -4.67 1.41
CA VAL A 65 6.34 -4.66 0.06
C VAL A 65 4.87 -5.04 0.19
N GLU A 66 4.04 -4.45 -0.64
CA GLU A 66 2.62 -4.77 -0.71
C GLU A 66 2.38 -6.23 -1.10
N ASN A 67 1.18 -6.72 -0.81
CA ASN A 67 0.84 -8.12 -1.07
C ASN A 67 0.89 -8.44 -2.58
N PHE A 68 1.63 -9.49 -2.95
CA PHE A 68 1.81 -9.90 -4.35
C PHE A 68 0.56 -10.42 -5.06
N ARG A 69 -0.56 -10.61 -4.36
CA ARG A 69 -1.86 -10.80 -5.01
C ARG A 69 -2.27 -9.58 -5.86
N PHE A 70 -1.76 -8.40 -5.50
CA PHE A 70 -2.05 -7.16 -6.22
C PHE A 70 -0.97 -6.89 -7.28
N GLY A 71 -1.44 -6.46 -8.45
CA GLY A 71 -0.62 -6.02 -9.56
C GLY A 71 -0.08 -4.60 -9.36
N GLU A 72 0.31 -3.97 -10.47
CA GLU A 72 0.73 -2.58 -10.51
C GLU A 72 -0.18 -1.72 -11.42
N PRO A 73 -0.27 -0.40 -11.18
CA PRO A 73 0.34 0.31 -10.05
C PRO A 73 -0.36 0.01 -8.72
N VAL A 74 0.32 0.34 -7.62
CA VAL A 74 -0.36 0.60 -6.34
C VAL A 74 -0.31 2.09 -6.08
N CYS A 75 -1.48 2.69 -5.87
CA CYS A 75 -1.63 4.13 -5.75
C CYS A 75 -2.07 4.51 -4.34
N SER A 76 -1.37 5.43 -3.68
CA SER A 76 -1.73 5.91 -2.33
C SER A 76 -1.94 7.43 -2.34
N LEU A 77 -3.18 7.86 -2.07
CA LEU A 77 -3.54 9.26 -1.90
C LEU A 77 -3.31 9.67 -0.44
N THR A 78 -2.59 10.74 -0.20
CA THR A 78 -2.39 11.31 1.14
C THR A 78 -3.40 12.43 1.42
N LEU A 79 -4.06 12.37 2.56
CA LEU A 79 -5.06 13.34 3.04
C LEU A 79 -4.72 13.79 4.47
N GLY A 80 -5.24 14.96 4.87
CA GLY A 80 -4.91 15.55 6.16
C GLY A 80 -3.48 16.09 6.15
N SER A 81 -2.64 15.64 7.08
CA SER A 81 -1.22 16.01 7.13
C SER A 81 -0.36 15.19 6.17
N GLY A 82 0.62 15.84 5.52
CA GLY A 82 1.67 15.15 4.77
C GLY A 82 2.67 14.41 5.67
N ASP A 83 3.44 13.50 5.08
CA ASP A 83 4.54 12.81 5.77
C ASP A 83 5.62 12.32 4.80
N LEU A 84 6.79 11.95 5.32
CA LEU A 84 7.78 11.17 4.58
C LEU A 84 7.35 9.71 4.53
N MET A 85 7.27 9.16 3.32
CA MET A 85 7.32 7.73 3.09
C MET A 85 8.77 7.32 2.85
N ARG A 86 9.26 6.41 3.66
CA ARG A 86 10.63 5.90 3.57
C ARG A 86 10.65 4.60 2.79
N PHE A 87 11.56 4.51 1.83
CA PHE A 87 11.78 3.37 0.97
C PHE A 87 13.13 2.72 1.29
N HIS A 88 13.16 1.38 1.31
CA HIS A 88 14.38 0.58 1.46
C HIS A 88 14.50 -0.40 0.30
N GLU A 89 15.63 -0.39 -0.40
CA GLU A 89 15.88 -1.30 -1.51
C GLU A 89 16.20 -2.71 -0.99
N LEU A 90 15.48 -3.70 -1.51
CA LEU A 90 15.70 -5.11 -1.25
C LEU A 90 16.81 -5.66 -2.14
N ALA A 91 17.55 -6.64 -1.63
CA ALA A 91 18.58 -7.35 -2.38
C ALA A 91 18.00 -8.08 -3.60
N ALA A 92 16.76 -8.56 -3.50
CA ALA A 92 16.02 -9.22 -4.57
C ALA A 92 14.58 -8.67 -4.68
N PRO A 93 14.00 -8.60 -5.89
CA PRO A 93 12.58 -8.32 -6.05
C PRO A 93 11.74 -9.46 -5.47
N HIS A 94 10.48 -9.17 -5.18
CA HIS A 94 9.51 -10.13 -4.67
C HIS A 94 9.83 -10.72 -3.28
N ASP A 95 10.71 -10.08 -2.52
CA ASP A 95 10.87 -10.33 -1.09
C ASP A 95 10.13 -9.25 -0.28
N GLY A 96 10.09 -9.40 1.04
CA GLY A 96 9.64 -8.33 1.94
C GLY A 96 8.13 -8.09 1.94
N SER A 97 7.33 -8.94 1.28
CA SER A 97 5.87 -8.79 1.19
C SER A 97 5.20 -8.89 2.56
N VAL A 98 4.19 -8.05 2.78
CA VAL A 98 3.40 -8.00 4.03
C VAL A 98 2.77 -9.35 4.41
N ARG A 99 2.55 -10.26 3.44
CA ARG A 99 1.99 -11.59 3.72
C ARG A 99 3.00 -12.66 4.08
N SER A 100 4.31 -12.44 3.90
CA SER A 100 5.31 -13.48 4.17
C SER A 100 5.51 -13.76 5.66
N GLY A 101 5.08 -12.84 6.54
CA GLY A 101 5.42 -12.87 7.98
C GLY A 101 6.91 -12.62 8.27
N ALA A 102 7.73 -12.48 7.23
CA ALA A 102 9.18 -12.30 7.30
C ALA A 102 9.63 -10.97 6.68
N ALA A 103 8.71 -10.04 6.42
CA ALA A 103 9.02 -8.75 5.79
C ALA A 103 10.17 -8.00 6.48
N ALA A 104 10.23 -8.02 7.82
CA ALA A 104 11.28 -7.39 8.59
C ALA A 104 12.68 -8.04 8.43
N LYS A 105 12.73 -9.31 7.97
CA LYS A 105 13.95 -10.09 7.77
C LYS A 105 14.43 -10.10 6.32
N ALA A 106 13.66 -9.51 5.39
CA ALA A 106 14.00 -9.47 3.98
C ALA A 106 15.35 -8.73 3.77
N PRO A 107 16.34 -9.32 3.08
CA PRO A 107 17.64 -8.69 2.91
C PRO A 107 17.56 -7.38 2.12
N ARG A 108 18.28 -6.37 2.60
CA ARG A 108 18.33 -5.02 2.00
C ARG A 108 19.72 -4.73 1.45
N THR A 109 19.79 -3.91 0.39
CA THR A 109 21.08 -3.43 -0.15
C THR A 109 21.72 -2.35 0.72
N GLY A 110 20.95 -1.76 1.64
CA GLY A 110 21.32 -0.59 2.43
C GLY A 110 20.90 0.73 1.79
N LYS A 111 20.50 0.76 0.51
CA LYS A 111 19.96 1.98 -0.11
C LYS A 111 18.60 2.34 0.47
N ARG A 112 18.43 3.65 0.72
CA ARG A 112 17.23 4.23 1.32
C ARG A 112 16.88 5.55 0.65
N ALA A 113 15.58 5.81 0.48
CA ALA A 113 15.07 7.08 -0.01
C ALA A 113 13.88 7.54 0.84
N ASP A 114 13.87 8.79 1.29
CA ASP A 114 12.73 9.38 1.98
C ASP A 114 12.02 10.35 1.01
N ILE A 115 10.74 10.08 0.72
CA ILE A 115 9.94 10.87 -0.22
C ILE A 115 8.85 11.62 0.53
N TRP A 116 8.79 12.94 0.37
CA TRP A 116 7.72 13.76 0.95
C TRP A 116 6.42 13.59 0.16
N LEU A 117 5.36 13.21 0.88
CA LEU A 117 4.01 13.07 0.37
C LEU A 117 3.14 14.21 0.95
N PRO A 118 2.98 15.34 0.25
CA PRO A 118 2.11 16.40 0.73
C PRO A 118 0.64 15.97 0.71
N SER A 119 -0.20 16.68 1.46
CA SER A 119 -1.66 16.49 1.40
C SER A 119 -2.18 16.69 -0.02
N GLY A 120 -3.12 15.84 -0.44
CA GLY A 120 -3.67 15.81 -1.80
C GLY A 120 -2.78 15.16 -2.86
N SER A 121 -1.57 14.70 -2.51
CA SER A 121 -0.68 14.02 -3.46
C SER A 121 -1.00 12.54 -3.62
N LEU A 122 -0.83 12.03 -4.84
CA LEU A 122 -0.96 10.62 -5.18
C LEU A 122 0.42 10.01 -5.43
N CYS A 123 0.84 9.09 -4.57
CA CYS A 123 2.02 8.27 -4.80
C CYS A 123 1.65 7.07 -5.70
N VAL A 124 2.42 6.80 -6.75
CA VAL A 124 2.17 5.73 -7.72
C VAL A 124 3.37 4.79 -7.76
N LEU A 125 3.22 3.56 -7.23
CA LEU A 125 4.28 2.56 -7.18
C LEU A 125 4.19 1.62 -8.39
N ARG A 126 5.26 1.57 -9.19
CA ARG A 126 5.44 0.70 -10.38
C ARG A 126 6.83 0.10 -10.42
N GLY A 127 7.00 -0.97 -11.20
CA GLY A 127 8.26 -1.63 -11.46
C GLY A 127 9.03 -1.91 -10.18
N LYS A 128 10.29 -1.46 -10.14
CA LYS A 128 11.16 -1.63 -8.96
C LYS A 128 10.55 -1.04 -7.69
N ALA A 129 9.95 0.16 -7.75
CA ALA A 129 9.35 0.80 -6.59
C ALA A 129 8.19 -0.02 -5.99
N ARG A 130 7.48 -0.80 -6.82
CA ARG A 130 6.49 -1.76 -6.36
C ARG A 130 7.19 -3.00 -5.77
N TYR A 131 8.04 -3.67 -6.55
CA TYR A 131 8.41 -5.06 -6.29
C TYR A 131 9.73 -5.26 -5.55
N GLN A 132 10.61 -4.26 -5.51
CA GLN A 132 11.96 -4.35 -4.93
C GLN A 132 12.22 -3.31 -3.83
N TRP A 133 11.25 -2.46 -3.52
CA TRP A 133 11.40 -1.46 -2.46
C TRP A 133 10.33 -1.63 -1.40
N GLN A 134 10.76 -1.89 -0.17
CA GLN A 134 9.88 -1.81 0.98
C GLN A 134 9.57 -0.34 1.27
N HIS A 135 8.34 -0.03 1.65
CA HIS A 135 7.95 1.31 2.07
C HIS A 135 7.39 1.30 3.49
N GLU A 136 7.61 2.40 4.21
CA GLU A 136 7.11 2.62 5.56
C GLU A 136 6.69 4.06 5.79
N ILE A 137 5.77 4.23 6.75
CA ILE A 137 5.56 5.50 7.44
C ILE A 137 6.19 5.33 8.81
N VAL A 138 7.30 6.04 9.05
CA VAL A 138 8.14 5.83 10.24
C VAL A 138 7.36 6.13 11.52
N ARG A 139 7.32 5.17 12.45
CA ARG A 139 6.69 5.34 13.77
C ARG A 139 7.44 6.40 14.58
N GLY A 140 6.72 7.30 15.24
CA GLY A 140 7.31 8.29 16.16
C GLY A 140 8.30 9.26 15.50
N ARG A 141 8.16 9.50 14.18
CA ARG A 141 9.07 10.39 13.44
C ARG A 141 9.10 11.80 14.05
N ARG A 142 10.31 12.32 14.30
CA ARG A 142 10.52 13.72 14.70
C ARG A 142 10.09 14.67 13.59
N GLY A 143 9.44 15.78 13.95
CA GLY A 143 8.90 16.76 12.99
C GLY A 143 7.42 16.60 12.67
N ARG A 144 6.71 15.63 13.26
CA ARG A 144 5.25 15.69 13.37
C ARG A 144 4.91 16.70 14.47
N VAL A 145 4.66 17.96 14.11
CA VAL A 145 4.47 19.08 15.05
C VAL A 145 3.00 19.19 15.50
N GLY A 146 2.78 19.48 16.79
CA GLY A 146 1.49 19.82 17.42
C GLY A 146 0.47 18.67 17.43
N ASP A 147 -0.39 18.57 18.45
CA ASP A 147 -1.30 17.42 18.65
C ASP A 147 -2.27 17.13 17.48
N GLU A 148 -2.37 18.03 16.52
CA GLU A 148 -3.24 18.00 15.35
C GLU A 148 -2.74 17.16 14.16
N TRP A 149 -1.48 16.68 14.17
CA TRP A 149 -1.01 15.83 13.06
C TRP A 149 -1.87 14.56 12.92
N ARG A 150 -2.59 14.50 11.81
CA ARG A 150 -3.47 13.39 11.43
C ARG A 150 -3.31 13.16 9.94
N ARG A 151 -2.75 12.00 9.59
CA ARG A 151 -2.62 11.57 8.19
C ARG A 151 -3.64 10.48 7.91
N VAL A 152 -4.39 10.64 6.83
CA VAL A 152 -5.20 9.58 6.26
C VAL A 152 -4.62 9.21 4.90
N SER A 153 -4.55 7.93 4.57
CA SER A 153 -4.21 7.50 3.22
C SER A 153 -5.21 6.52 2.65
N LEU A 154 -5.58 6.74 1.39
CA LEU A 154 -6.39 5.84 0.59
C LEU A 154 -5.47 5.10 -0.38
N THR A 155 -5.31 3.79 -0.20
CA THR A 155 -4.44 2.98 -1.07
C THR A 155 -5.28 2.08 -1.97
N PHE A 156 -5.25 2.38 -3.27
CA PHE A 156 -5.96 1.73 -4.36
C PHE A 156 -5.10 0.66 -5.01
N ARG A 157 -5.70 -0.52 -5.23
CA ARG A 157 -5.01 -1.72 -5.74
C ARG A 157 -5.93 -2.49 -6.70
N VAL A 158 -5.31 -3.18 -7.65
CA VAL A 158 -5.94 -4.04 -8.65
C VAL A 158 -5.38 -5.46 -8.52
N GLU A 159 -6.18 -6.49 -8.83
CA GLU A 159 -5.67 -7.86 -8.85
C GLU A 159 -4.62 -8.06 -9.94
N LYS A 160 -3.60 -8.87 -9.64
CA LYS A 160 -2.48 -9.11 -10.55
C LYS A 160 -2.93 -9.66 -11.90
N GLU A 161 -3.90 -10.57 -11.91
CA GLU A 161 -4.42 -11.24 -13.12
C GLU A 161 -4.98 -10.24 -14.15
N LYS A 162 -5.65 -9.17 -13.69
CA LYS A 162 -6.20 -8.13 -14.57
C LYS A 162 -5.11 -7.25 -15.18
N THR A 163 -4.00 -7.06 -14.47
CA THR A 163 -2.86 -6.30 -14.98
C THR A 163 -2.06 -7.08 -16.02
N THR A 164 -1.94 -8.40 -15.87
CA THR A 164 -1.24 -9.27 -16.82
C THR A 164 -2.04 -9.52 -18.10
N ALA A 165 -3.37 -9.71 -18.00
CA ALA A 165 -4.23 -9.90 -19.17
C ALA A 165 -4.22 -8.69 -20.14
N THR A 166 -3.97 -7.49 -19.61
CA THR A 166 -3.87 -6.26 -20.40
C THR A 166 -2.49 -6.10 -21.09
N ALA A 167 -1.45 -6.75 -20.58
CA ALA A 167 -0.11 -6.72 -21.18
C ALA A 167 -0.01 -7.64 -22.41
N ASP A 168 -0.64 -8.82 -22.35
CA ASP A 168 -0.68 -9.78 -23.46
C ASP A 168 -1.45 -9.27 -24.69
N THR A 169 -2.39 -8.35 -24.51
CA THR A 169 -3.13 -7.73 -25.63
C THR A 169 -2.30 -6.67 -26.35
N ARG A 170 -1.42 -5.95 -25.64
CA ARG A 170 -0.53 -4.91 -26.23
C ARG A 170 0.72 -5.48 -26.90
N ALA A 171 1.09 -6.72 -26.61
CA ALA A 171 2.23 -7.39 -27.26
C ALA A 171 1.87 -8.04 -28.61
N LYS A 172 0.61 -7.95 -29.03
CA LYS A 172 0.08 -8.55 -30.27
C LYS A 172 -0.35 -7.52 -31.33
N GLU A 173 -0.06 -6.24 -31.10
CA GLU A 173 -0.20 -5.13 -32.08
C GLU A 173 1.18 -4.58 -32.42
#